data_AF-A0A839EE71-F1
#
_entry.id   AF-A0A839EE71-F1
#
_cell.length_a   1.000
_cell.length_b   1.000
_cell.length_c   1.000
_cell.angle_alpha   90.00
_cell.angle_beta   90.00
_cell.angle_gamma   90.00
#
_symmetry.space_group_name_H-M   'P 1'
#
loop_
_entity.id
_entity.type
_entity.pdbx_description
1 polymer ?
#
loop_
_entity_poly.entity_id
_entity_poly.type
_entity_poly.pdbx_seq_one_letter_code
_entity_poly.pdbx_strand_id
1 'polypeptide(L)' 'MSDSSSKIVEACNLLTDVKNLVEVLFMAAADISNERQQSAIQYVCDIADERIATINALLNTACKQL' A
#
# COMPACT_ATOMS: atom_id res chain seq x y z
N MET A 1 -0.91 20.75 -18.96
CA MET A 1 -1.67 20.23 -17.80
C MET A 1 -2.07 18.74 -17.94
N SER A 2 -1.78 18.06 -19.07
CA SER A 2 -2.13 16.63 -19.27
C SER A 2 -1.23 15.63 -18.54
N ASP A 3 0.08 15.89 -18.46
CA ASP A 3 1.04 14.86 -18.06
C ASP A 3 1.14 14.64 -16.55
N SER A 4 0.88 15.68 -15.75
CA SER A 4 0.86 15.55 -14.29
C SER A 4 -0.36 14.78 -13.80
N SER A 5 -1.50 14.94 -14.49
CA SER A 5 -2.74 14.24 -14.16
C SER A 5 -2.64 12.75 -14.49
N SER A 6 -2.01 12.35 -15.61
CA SER A 6 -1.83 10.93 -15.93
C SER A 6 -0.89 10.22 -14.96
N LYS A 7 0.19 10.88 -14.52
CA LYS A 7 1.12 10.33 -13.51
C LYS A 7 0.47 10.12 -12.15
N ILE A 8 -0.47 11.00 -11.76
CA ILE A 8 -1.24 10.83 -10.52
C ILE A 8 -2.16 9.62 -10.63
N VAL A 9 -2.85 9.45 -11.77
CA VAL A 9 -3.70 8.28 -12.00
C VAL A 9 -2.87 6.99 -11.98
N GLU A 10 -1.70 6.99 -12.62
CA GLU A 10 -0.79 5.85 -12.60
C GLU A 10 -0.29 5.53 -11.18
N ALA A 11 0.06 6.54 -10.39
CA ALA A 11 0.43 6.36 -8.98
C ALA A 11 -0.72 5.80 -8.12
N CYS A 12 -1.96 6.25 -8.35
CA CYS A 12 -3.14 5.70 -7.68
C CYS A 12 -3.39 4.23 -8.05
N ASN A 13 -3.17 3.85 -9.31
CA ASN A 13 -3.29 2.47 -9.76
C ASN A 13 -2.23 1.57 -9.11
N LEU A 14 -0.96 1.98 -9.14
CA LEU A 14 0.14 1.27 -8.46
C LEU A 14 -0.12 1.12 -6.95
N LEU A 15 -0.68 2.15 -6.31
CA LEU A 15 -1.03 2.09 -4.89
C LEU A 15 -2.15 1.08 -4.61
N THR A 16 -3.10 0.93 -5.54
CA THR A 16 -4.14 -0.09 -5.45
C THR A 16 -3.54 -1.49 -5.55
N ASP A 17 -2.62 -1.70 -6.48
CA ASP A 17 -1.92 -2.99 -6.62
C ASP A 17 -1.14 -3.36 -5.35
N VAL A 18 -0.44 -2.39 -4.76
CA VAL A 18 0.30 -2.59 -3.50
C VAL A 18 -0.63 -2.94 -2.34
N LYS A 19 -1.80 -2.29 -2.22
CA LYS A 19 -2.81 -2.65 -1.19
C LYS A 19 -3.27 -4.10 -1.33
N ASN A 20 -3.59 -4.52 -2.55
CA ASN A 20 -4.02 -5.90 -2.81
C ASN A 20 -2.92 -6.91 -2.44
N LEU A 21 -1.65 -6.60 -2.73
CA LEU A 21 -0.52 -7.46 -2.35
C LEU A 21 -0.38 -7.58 -0.83
N VAL A 22 -0.54 -6.48 -0.08
CA VAL A 22 -0.47 -6.50 1.39
C VAL A 22 -1.61 -7.33 1.97
N GLU A 23 -2.84 -7.22 1.46
CA GLU A 23 -3.96 -8.07 1.88
C GLU A 23 -3.68 -9.55 1.64
N VAL A 24 -3.13 -9.91 0.48
CA VAL A 24 -2.77 -11.31 0.18
C VAL A 24 -1.69 -11.82 1.13
N LEU A 25 -0.69 -11.00 1.46
CA LEU A 25 0.35 -11.37 2.44
C LEU A 25 -0.23 -11.58 3.82
N PHE A 26 -1.17 -10.73 4.25
CA PHE A 26 -1.90 -10.88 5.51
C PHE A 26 -2.67 -12.21 5.57
N MET A 27 -3.41 -12.53 4.51
CA MET A 27 -4.14 -13.80 4.42
C MET A 27 -3.18 -14.99 4.47
N ALA A 28 -2.07 -14.93 3.73
CA ALA A 28 -1.06 -15.99 3.74
C ALA A 28 -0.39 -16.13 5.12
N ALA A 29 -0.18 -15.04 5.85
CA ALA A 29 0.39 -15.06 7.19
C ALA A 29 -0.53 -15.77 8.21
N ALA A 30 -1.84 -15.69 8.03
CA ALA A 30 -2.81 -16.36 8.90
C ALA A 30 -2.70 -17.89 8.85
N ASP A 31 -2.24 -18.46 7.73
CA ASP A 31 -2.07 -19.90 7.55
C ASP A 31 -0.70 -20.42 8.02
N ILE A 32 0.20 -19.54 8.47
CA ILE A 32 1.54 -19.92 8.94
C ILE A 32 1.47 -20.37 10.39
N SER A 33 1.77 -21.64 10.63
CA SER A 33 1.82 -22.23 11.98
C SER A 33 3.02 -21.81 12.81
N ASN A 34 4.07 -21.28 12.17
CA ASN A 34 5.26 -20.80 12.86
C ASN A 34 5.08 -19.34 13.31
N GLU A 35 4.88 -19.14 14.61
CA GLU A 35 4.63 -17.82 15.22
C GLU A 35 5.70 -16.77 14.87
N ARG A 36 6.97 -17.16 14.77
CA ARG A 36 8.06 -16.24 14.41
C ARG A 36 7.93 -15.77 12.97
N GLN A 37 7.61 -16.66 12.04
CA GLN A 37 7.42 -16.31 10.63
C GLN A 37 6.15 -15.49 10.43
N GLN A 38 5.06 -15.88 11.08
CA GLN A 38 3.80 -15.12 11.10
C GLN A 38 4.03 -13.70 11.62
N SER A 39 4.69 -13.54 12.77
CA SER A 39 4.99 -12.23 13.36
C SER A 39 5.88 -11.37 12.46
N ALA A 40 6.86 -11.99 11.77
CA ALA A 40 7.72 -11.27 10.85
C ALA A 40 6.95 -10.74 9.64
N ILE A 41 6.03 -11.53 9.07
CA ILE A 41 5.20 -11.09 7.93
C ILE A 41 4.19 -10.04 8.39
N GLN A 42 3.58 -10.21 9.56
CA GLN A 42 2.69 -9.23 10.17
C GLN A 42 3.37 -7.87 10.29
N TYR A 43 4.61 -7.84 10.82
CA TYR A 43 5.38 -6.60 10.96
C TYR A 43 5.67 -5.91 9.62
N VAL A 44 5.94 -6.70 8.56
CA VAL A 44 6.12 -6.15 7.20
C VAL A 44 4.82 -5.55 6.68
N CYS A 45 3.68 -6.20 6.93
CA CYS A 45 2.37 -5.69 6.51
C CYS A 45 2.02 -4.39 7.23
N ASP A 46 2.29 -4.30 8.54
CA ASP A 46 2.05 -3.08 9.34
C ASP A 46 2.85 -1.88 8.79
N ILE A 47 4.13 -2.10 8.44
CA ILE A 47 4.96 -1.07 7.80
C ILE A 47 4.38 -0.68 6.44
N ALA A 48 3.95 -1.66 5.64
CA ALA A 48 3.38 -1.40 4.32
C ALA A 48 2.10 -0.55 4.43
N ASP A 49 1.23 -0.84 5.38
CA ASP A 49 0.00 -0.08 5.66
C ASP A 49 0.31 1.37 6.05
N GLU A 50 1.30 1.60 6.92
CA GLU A 50 1.75 2.95 7.30
C GLU A 50 2.23 3.74 6.05
N ARG A 51 3.00 3.09 5.18
CA ARG A 51 3.50 3.70 3.94
C ARG A 51 2.36 3.98 2.96
N ILE A 52 1.43 3.05 2.79
CA ILE A 52 0.23 3.23 1.96
C ILE A 52 -0.59 4.42 2.47
N ALA A 53 -0.81 4.53 3.78
CA ALA A 53 -1.53 5.66 4.37
C ALA A 53 -0.83 6.99 4.09
N THR A 54 0.49 7.03 4.24
CA THR A 54 1.31 8.22 3.95
C THR A 54 1.23 8.62 2.47
N ILE A 55 1.34 7.66 1.55
CA ILE A 55 1.25 7.93 0.10
C ILE A 55 -0.16 8.42 -0.27
N ASN A 56 -1.22 7.83 0.28
CA ASN A 56 -2.58 8.32 0.07
C ASN A 56 -2.73 9.78 0.53
N ALA A 57 -2.15 10.15 1.68
CA ALA A 57 -2.19 11.52 2.18
C ALA A 57 -1.46 12.51 1.24
N LEU A 58 -0.31 12.10 0.71
CA LEU A 58 0.47 12.89 -0.27
C LEU A 58 -0.29 13.07 -1.59
N LEU A 59 -0.85 11.98 -2.14
CA LEU A 59 -1.66 12.03 -3.37
C LEU A 59 -2.92 12.87 -3.19
N ASN A 60 -3.63 12.72 -2.07
CA ASN A 60 -4.80 13.54 -1.76
C ASN A 60 -4.46 15.03 -1.66
N THR A 61 -3.27 15.37 -1.16
CA THR A 61 -2.79 16.75 -1.11
C THR A 61 -2.48 17.27 -2.51
N ALA A 62 -1.78 16.47 -3.33
CA ALA A 62 -1.45 16.83 -4.70
C ALA A 62 -2.69 17.02 -5.58
N CYS A 63 -3.71 16.16 -5.45
CA CYS A 63 -4.97 16.27 -6.19
C CYS A 63 -5.79 17.52 -5.83
N LYS A 64 -5.67 18.05 -4.60
CA LYS A 64 -6.35 19.29 -4.18
C LYS A 64 -5.67 20.57 -4.68
N GLN A 65 -4.42 20.47 -5.11
CA GLN A 65 -3.60 21.61 -5.56
C GLN A 65 -3.59 21.79 -7.09
N LEU A 66 -4.24 20.87 -7.82
CA LEU A 66 -4.46 20.93 -9.28
C LEU A 66 -5.84 21.48 -9.59
#